data_AF-A0AA39J1K5-F1
#
_entry.id   AF-A0AA39J1K5-F1
#
_cell.length_a   1.000
_cell.length_b   1.000
_cell.length_c   1.000
_cell.angle_alpha   90.00
_cell.angle_beta   90.00
_cell.angle_gamma   90.00
#
_symmetry.space_group_name_H-M   'P 1'
#
loop_
_entity.id
_entity.type
_entity.pdbx_description
1 polymer ?
#
loop_
_entity_poly.entity_id
_entity_poly.type
_entity_poly.pdbx_seq_one_letter_code
_entity_poly.pdbx_strand_id
1 'polypeptide(L)'
;MFSTKCYSSSTSPYESIILVEPPMIDRHIFQANIKDRERQTAMLTKAIAAQRSIWDNRKAAFEYFVKRAPWKTWDIRIVVIHVNHGLRPLDPEHPLDSVTTKCDKRHESGGFIDFEPTFDATEQIEKVCATIPIHIIYGKKDSLVPQYSQDSLSDLSKGRKPASVSRISSGGHLVVQEDPDAVSAQILNILNRPNRDGVIPRL
;
A
#
# COMPACT_ATOMS: atom_id res chain seq x y z
N MET A 1 12.54 8.63 8.34
CA MET A 1 11.81 7.56 9.04
C MET A 1 10.47 8.14 9.47
N PHE A 2 9.37 7.80 8.79
CA PHE A 2 8.02 8.24 9.17
C PHE A 2 7.46 7.21 10.17
N SER A 3 7.97 7.24 11.40
CA SER A 3 7.54 6.33 12.47
C SER A 3 7.11 7.13 13.68
N THR A 4 6.08 6.63 14.36
CA THR A 4 5.69 7.12 15.69
C THR A 4 6.59 6.55 16.79
N LYS A 5 7.40 5.51 16.52
CA LYS A 5 8.29 4.86 17.50
C LYS A 5 9.27 5.84 18.18
N CYS A 6 9.63 6.93 17.49
CA CYS A 6 10.60 7.91 17.97
C CYS A 6 9.96 9.09 18.71
N TYR A 7 8.64 9.12 18.88
CA TYR A 7 7.92 10.18 19.58
C TYR A 7 7.24 9.61 20.82
N SER A 8 7.16 10.40 21.89
CA SER A 8 6.27 10.03 23.00
C SER A 8 4.82 10.18 22.53
N SER A 9 3.91 9.43 23.15
CA SER A 9 2.47 9.51 22.85
C SER A 9 1.87 10.90 23.07
N SER A 10 2.55 11.76 23.85
CA SER A 10 2.18 13.15 24.13
C SER A 10 2.73 14.18 23.13
N THR A 11 3.63 13.81 22.21
CA THR A 11 4.33 14.76 21.32
C THR A 11 4.35 14.30 19.87
N SER A 12 3.37 13.50 19.44
CA SER A 12 3.31 13.09 18.04
C SER A 12 3.13 14.31 17.12
N PRO A 13 3.89 14.42 16.03
CA PRO A 13 3.72 15.48 15.04
C PRO A 13 2.50 15.26 14.12
N TYR A 14 1.78 14.14 14.28
CA TYR A 14 0.64 13.79 13.43
C TYR A 14 -0.69 13.99 14.16
N GLU A 15 -1.59 14.76 13.57
CA GLU A 15 -2.97 14.93 14.04
C GLU A 15 -3.86 13.73 13.69
N SER A 16 -3.56 13.03 12.60
CA SER A 16 -4.22 11.79 12.18
C SER A 16 -3.31 10.98 11.25
N ILE A 17 -3.63 9.70 11.07
CA ILE A 17 -2.94 8.80 10.13
C ILE A 17 -3.99 8.13 9.27
N ILE A 18 -3.82 8.18 7.94
CA ILE A 18 -4.67 7.48 6.98
C ILE A 18 -3.85 6.40 6.29
N LEU A 19 -4.19 5.14 6.54
CA LEU A 19 -3.55 3.97 5.92
C LEU A 19 -4.43 3.47 4.77
N VAL A 20 -3.87 3.38 3.57
CA VAL A 20 -4.58 2.86 2.38
C VAL A 20 -3.96 1.53 1.98
N GLU A 21 -4.74 0.46 2.00
CA GLU A 21 -4.31 -0.92 1.74
C GLU A 21 -2.99 -1.29 2.44
N PRO A 22 -2.83 -1.02 3.75
CA PRO A 22 -1.60 -1.38 4.46
C PRO A 22 -1.42 -2.91 4.41
N PRO A 23 -0.31 -3.44 3.87
CA PRO A 23 -0.05 -4.87 3.81
C PRO A 23 0.44 -5.39 5.18
N MET A 24 -0.27 -5.00 6.24
CA MET A 24 0.02 -5.29 7.64
C MET A 24 -0.74 -6.53 8.11
N ILE A 25 -0.18 -7.23 9.09
CA ILE A 25 -0.77 -8.43 9.67
C ILE A 25 -0.21 -8.66 11.08
N ASP A 26 -1.07 -9.09 11.98
CA ASP A 26 -0.66 -9.52 13.31
C ASP A 26 0.22 -10.78 13.26
N ARG A 27 1.29 -10.80 14.05
CA ARG A 27 2.25 -11.92 14.07
C ARG A 27 1.59 -13.27 14.38
N HIS A 28 0.66 -13.32 15.34
CA HIS A 28 -0.01 -14.57 15.69
C HIS A 28 -0.96 -15.04 14.58
N ILE A 29 -1.66 -14.09 13.94
CA ILE A 29 -2.51 -14.40 12.78
C ILE A 29 -1.67 -14.86 11.59
N PHE A 30 -0.50 -14.26 11.36
CA PHE A 30 0.45 -14.71 10.34
C PHE A 30 0.91 -16.14 10.60
N GLN A 31 1.33 -16.45 11.84
CA GLN A 31 1.78 -17.80 12.21
C GLN A 31 0.67 -18.84 12.12
N ALA A 32 -0.55 -18.50 12.53
CA ALA A 32 -1.72 -19.36 12.38
C ALA A 32 -2.04 -19.68 10.90
N ASN A 33 -1.63 -18.82 9.97
CA ASN A 33 -1.86 -18.96 8.52
C ASN A 33 -0.57 -19.16 7.72
N ILE A 34 0.53 -19.60 8.35
CA ILE A 34 1.88 -19.58 7.76
C ILE A 34 1.96 -20.26 6.39
N LYS A 35 1.30 -21.42 6.22
CA LYS A 35 1.30 -22.17 4.95
C LYS A 35 0.69 -21.37 3.79
N ASP A 36 -0.41 -20.67 4.05
CA ASP A 36 -1.05 -19.80 3.05
C ASP A 36 -0.16 -18.59 2.74
N ARG A 37 0.44 -17.98 3.77
CA ARG A 37 1.36 -16.84 3.63
C ARG A 37 2.61 -17.20 2.83
N GLU A 38 3.24 -18.33 3.11
CA GLU A 38 4.39 -18.83 2.37
C GLU A 38 4.04 -19.09 0.91
N ARG A 39 2.89 -19.70 0.64
CA ARG A 39 2.40 -19.95 -0.73
C ARG A 39 2.20 -18.65 -1.50
N GLN A 40 1.55 -17.65 -0.91
CA GLN A 40 1.31 -16.35 -1.54
C GLN A 40 2.63 -15.61 -1.81
N THR A 41 3.53 -15.63 -0.85
CA THR A 41 4.86 -14.99 -0.96
C THR A 41 5.70 -15.66 -2.05
N ALA A 42 5.71 -16.99 -2.11
CA ALA A 42 6.40 -17.74 -3.15
C ALA A 42 5.82 -17.46 -4.55
N MET A 43 4.49 -17.40 -4.66
CA MET A 43 3.83 -17.05 -5.93
C MET A 43 4.21 -15.64 -6.39
N LEU A 44 4.18 -14.66 -5.48
CA LEU A 44 4.45 -13.26 -5.78
C LEU A 44 5.92 -13.02 -6.15
N THR A 45 6.85 -13.51 -5.34
CA THR A 45 8.29 -13.40 -5.62
C THR A 45 8.68 -14.08 -6.92
N LYS A 46 8.09 -15.25 -7.23
CA LYS A 46 8.25 -15.91 -8.54
C LYS A 46 7.71 -15.05 -9.69
N ALA A 47 6.56 -14.42 -9.51
CA ALA A 47 5.98 -13.54 -10.52
C ALA A 47 6.91 -12.32 -10.78
N ILE A 48 7.41 -11.67 -9.73
CA ILE A 48 8.34 -10.53 -9.83
C ILE A 48 9.63 -10.92 -10.54
N ALA A 49 10.23 -12.06 -10.16
CA ALA A 49 11.44 -12.57 -10.81
C ALA A 49 11.26 -12.77 -12.33
N ALA A 50 10.07 -13.26 -12.74
CA ALA A 50 9.75 -13.53 -14.14
C ALA A 50 9.27 -12.30 -14.93
N GLN A 51 9.00 -11.16 -14.30
CA GLN A 51 8.51 -9.96 -14.99
C GLN A 51 9.51 -9.48 -16.05
N ARG A 52 9.03 -8.86 -17.13
CA ARG A 52 9.92 -8.10 -18.03
C ARG A 52 10.40 -6.83 -17.31
N SER A 53 11.68 -6.50 -17.40
CA SER A 53 12.25 -5.28 -16.80
C SER A 53 12.87 -4.31 -17.80
N ILE A 54 13.00 -4.67 -19.08
CA ILE A 54 13.60 -3.81 -20.11
C ILE A 54 12.65 -3.74 -21.31
N TRP A 55 12.46 -2.54 -21.86
CA TRP A 55 11.64 -2.27 -23.04
C TRP A 55 12.37 -1.34 -23.99
N ASP A 56 12.10 -1.45 -25.29
CA ASP A 56 12.84 -0.73 -26.34
C ASP A 56 12.70 0.79 -26.23
N ASN A 57 11.59 1.27 -25.65
CA ASN A 57 11.32 2.66 -25.30
C ASN A 57 10.10 2.74 -24.37
N ARG A 58 9.77 3.96 -23.91
CA ARG A 58 8.62 4.20 -23.02
C ARG A 58 7.27 3.83 -23.65
N LYS A 59 7.10 3.99 -24.98
CA LYS A 59 5.86 3.61 -25.68
C LYS A 59 5.66 2.09 -25.63
N ALA A 60 6.71 1.32 -25.90
CA ALA A 60 6.68 -0.14 -25.78
C ALA A 60 6.41 -0.61 -24.35
N ALA A 61 6.94 0.11 -23.34
CA ALA A 61 6.63 -0.16 -21.93
C ALA A 61 5.15 0.10 -21.61
N PHE A 62 4.59 1.22 -22.08
CA PHE A 62 3.17 1.52 -21.92
C PHE A 62 2.27 0.43 -22.52
N GLU A 63 2.53 0.04 -23.77
CA GLU A 63 1.78 -1.02 -24.46
C GLU A 63 1.87 -2.37 -23.73
N TYR A 64 3.00 -2.64 -23.07
CA TYR A 64 3.18 -3.82 -22.23
C TYR A 64 2.33 -3.76 -20.96
N PHE A 65 2.38 -2.64 -20.22
CA PHE A 65 1.72 -2.50 -18.93
C PHE A 65 0.19 -2.53 -19.04
N VAL A 66 -0.39 -1.79 -20.00
CA VAL A 66 -1.86 -1.75 -20.17
C VAL A 66 -2.48 -3.11 -20.51
N LYS A 67 -1.68 -4.10 -20.93
CA LYS A 67 -2.14 -5.44 -21.30
C LYS A 67 -1.87 -6.51 -20.24
N ARG A 68 -1.09 -6.23 -19.19
CA ARG A 68 -0.58 -7.26 -18.28
C ARG A 68 -0.90 -6.98 -16.82
N ALA A 69 -1.17 -8.05 -16.07
CA ALA A 69 -1.33 -7.94 -14.63
C ALA A 69 0.02 -7.61 -13.93
N PRO A 70 -0.01 -6.82 -12.84
CA PRO A 70 -1.22 -6.20 -12.27
C PRO A 70 -1.69 -4.93 -13.02
N TRP A 71 -0.82 -4.29 -13.79
CA TRP A 71 -1.03 -2.96 -14.39
C TRP A 71 -2.27 -2.78 -15.28
N LYS A 72 -2.78 -3.85 -15.90
CA LYS A 72 -3.99 -3.81 -16.72
C LYS A 72 -5.25 -3.39 -15.94
N THR A 73 -5.25 -3.49 -14.61
CA THR A 73 -6.37 -3.05 -13.77
C THR A 73 -6.22 -1.62 -13.29
N TRP A 74 -5.05 -0.99 -13.51
CA TRP A 74 -4.78 0.36 -13.05
C TRP A 74 -5.53 1.38 -13.90
N ASP A 75 -5.86 2.52 -13.29
CA ASP A 75 -6.29 3.70 -14.00
C ASP A 75 -5.21 4.12 -15.02
N ILE A 76 -5.65 4.46 -16.23
CA ILE A 76 -4.73 4.75 -17.33
C ILE A 76 -3.79 5.92 -17.02
N ARG A 77 -4.24 6.91 -16.23
CA ARG A 77 -3.41 8.04 -15.76
C ARG A 77 -2.26 7.54 -14.91
N ILE A 78 -2.50 6.55 -14.06
CA ILE A 78 -1.48 5.94 -13.20
C ILE A 78 -0.47 5.15 -14.03
N VAL A 79 -0.92 4.43 -15.07
CA VAL A 79 0.01 3.75 -15.99
C VAL A 79 0.90 4.76 -16.71
N VAL A 80 0.35 5.89 -17.19
CA VAL A 80 1.14 6.96 -17.81
C VAL A 80 2.18 7.52 -16.84
N ILE A 81 1.78 7.82 -15.60
CA ILE A 81 2.70 8.29 -14.55
C ILE A 81 3.79 7.25 -14.28
N HIS A 82 3.45 5.96 -14.18
CA HIS A 82 4.41 4.88 -13.96
C HIS A 82 5.40 4.77 -15.12
N VAL A 83 4.94 4.84 -16.36
CA VAL A 83 5.82 4.81 -17.54
C VAL A 83 6.77 6.01 -17.56
N ASN A 84 6.31 7.20 -17.16
CA ASN A 84 7.14 8.40 -17.18
C ASN A 84 8.11 8.48 -15.99
N HIS A 85 7.69 8.07 -14.81
CA HIS A 85 8.43 8.29 -13.57
C HIS A 85 8.98 7.03 -12.91
N GLY A 86 8.38 5.86 -13.16
CA GLY A 86 8.83 4.55 -12.65
C GLY A 86 9.96 3.92 -13.47
N LEU A 87 10.20 4.41 -14.68
CA LEU A 87 11.25 3.93 -15.58
C LEU A 87 12.41 4.91 -15.71
N ARG A 88 13.60 4.38 -15.99
CA ARG A 88 14.81 5.13 -16.33
C ARG A 88 15.38 4.65 -17.67
N PRO A 89 16.13 5.48 -18.40
CA PRO A 89 16.96 5.00 -19.49
C PRO A 89 17.88 3.87 -19.04
N LEU A 90 18.07 2.88 -19.91
CA LEU A 90 19.06 1.84 -19.71
C LEU A 90 20.47 2.43 -19.83
N ASP A 91 20.65 3.31 -20.81
CA ASP A 91 21.83 4.13 -21.02
C ASP A 91 21.47 5.62 -20.85
N PRO A 92 22.05 6.33 -19.86
CA PRO A 92 21.82 7.76 -19.64
C PRO A 92 22.17 8.65 -20.84
N GLU A 93 23.16 8.26 -21.66
CA GLU A 93 23.59 9.03 -22.83
C GLU A 93 22.57 8.93 -23.99
N HIS A 94 21.71 7.92 -23.95
CA HIS A 94 20.67 7.66 -24.94
C HIS A 94 19.27 7.62 -24.29
N PRO A 95 18.76 8.76 -23.78
CA PRO A 95 17.58 8.80 -22.92
C PRO A 95 16.26 8.44 -23.62
N LEU A 96 16.25 8.39 -24.96
CA LEU A 96 15.09 8.04 -25.78
C LEU A 96 15.03 6.54 -26.15
N ASP A 97 16.11 5.81 -25.89
CA ASP A 97 16.24 4.40 -26.26
C ASP A 97 15.61 3.49 -25.20
N SER A 98 16.19 2.30 -25.01
CA SER A 98 15.68 1.29 -24.11
C SER A 98 15.57 1.83 -22.68
N VAL A 99 14.48 1.45 -22.02
CA VAL A 99 14.17 1.82 -20.64
C VAL A 99 14.09 0.60 -19.76
N THR A 100 14.39 0.78 -18.49
CA THR A 100 14.30 -0.24 -17.44
C THR A 100 13.60 0.31 -16.20
N THR A 101 13.14 -0.57 -15.31
CA THR A 101 12.54 -0.16 -14.04
C THR A 101 13.57 0.56 -13.17
N LYS A 102 13.15 1.62 -12.47
CA LYS A 102 13.98 2.27 -11.45
C LYS A 102 14.20 1.37 -10.24
N CYS A 103 13.13 0.67 -9.82
CA CYS A 103 13.22 -0.36 -8.79
C CYS A 103 13.73 -1.65 -9.44
N ASP A 104 14.90 -2.12 -9.02
CA ASP A 104 15.42 -3.43 -9.40
C ASP A 104 14.54 -4.52 -8.76
N LYS A 105 14.23 -5.58 -9.52
CA LYS A 105 13.41 -6.69 -9.05
C LYS A 105 13.93 -7.33 -7.76
N ARG A 106 15.25 -7.29 -7.53
CA ARG A 106 15.87 -7.77 -6.28
C ARG A 106 15.39 -6.97 -5.08
N HIS A 107 15.33 -5.64 -5.22
CA HIS A 107 14.82 -4.76 -4.16
C HIS A 107 13.30 -4.93 -3.98
N GLU A 108 12.55 -5.02 -5.09
CA GLU A 108 11.11 -5.25 -5.03
C GLU A 108 10.78 -6.58 -4.35
N SER A 109 11.44 -7.67 -4.74
CA SER A 109 11.27 -9.00 -4.14
C SER A 109 11.68 -9.02 -2.66
N GLY A 110 12.72 -8.27 -2.29
CA GLY A 110 13.17 -8.12 -0.90
C GLY A 110 12.08 -7.62 0.03
N GLY A 111 11.21 -6.72 -0.46
CA GLY A 111 10.08 -6.18 0.31
C GLY A 111 8.98 -7.20 0.64
N PHE A 112 8.95 -8.37 -0.02
CA PHE A 112 7.93 -9.40 0.20
C PHE A 112 8.41 -10.56 1.07
N ILE A 113 9.71 -10.64 1.37
CA ILE A 113 10.27 -11.72 2.18
C ILE A 113 10.65 -11.26 3.60
N ASP A 114 10.72 -9.94 3.84
CA ASP A 114 10.94 -9.37 5.16
C ASP A 114 9.61 -8.94 5.80
N PHE A 115 9.13 -9.75 6.74
CA PHE A 115 7.86 -9.50 7.45
C PHE A 115 8.04 -8.76 8.78
N GLU A 116 9.26 -8.62 9.28
CA GLU A 116 9.48 -8.05 10.61
C GLU A 116 8.99 -6.59 10.70
N PRO A 117 9.28 -5.71 9.71
CA PRO A 117 8.73 -4.35 9.68
C PRO A 117 7.20 -4.31 9.67
N THR A 118 6.58 -5.32 9.05
CA THR A 118 5.12 -5.46 8.93
C THR A 118 4.48 -5.81 10.26
N PHE A 119 5.08 -6.74 11.01
CA PHE A 119 4.65 -7.08 12.36
C PHE A 119 4.83 -5.89 13.30
N ASP A 120 6.01 -5.28 13.25
CA ASP A 120 6.34 -4.08 14.01
C ASP A 120 5.31 -2.95 13.80
N ALA A 121 4.96 -2.66 12.55
CA ALA A 121 3.97 -1.65 12.23
C ALA A 121 2.58 -2.01 12.77
N THR A 122 2.19 -3.28 12.71
CA THR A 122 0.91 -3.76 13.23
C THR A 122 0.83 -3.64 14.75
N GLU A 123 1.91 -3.95 15.45
CA GLU A 123 2.03 -3.78 16.91
C GLU A 123 2.03 -2.30 17.32
N GLN A 124 2.52 -1.39 16.47
CA GLN A 124 2.42 0.04 16.72
C GLN A 124 0.98 0.57 16.65
N ILE A 125 0.09 -0.03 15.85
CA ILE A 125 -1.31 0.43 15.75
C ILE A 125 -1.97 0.45 17.13
N GLU A 126 -1.77 -0.60 17.93
CA GLU A 126 -2.31 -0.71 19.31
C GLU A 126 -1.93 0.50 20.17
N LYS A 127 -0.67 0.94 20.08
CA LYS A 127 -0.14 2.05 20.88
C LYS A 127 -0.60 3.39 20.35
N VAL A 128 -0.62 3.55 19.03
CA VAL A 128 -0.86 4.82 18.36
C VAL A 128 -2.35 5.16 18.36
N CYS A 129 -3.25 4.20 18.17
CA CYS A 129 -4.69 4.48 18.08
C CYS A 129 -5.30 5.00 19.39
N ALA A 130 -4.58 4.88 20.51
CA ALA A 130 -4.98 5.45 21.80
C ALA A 130 -4.85 6.98 21.86
N THR A 131 -4.04 7.58 20.99
CA THR A 131 -3.72 9.03 21.02
C THR A 131 -3.90 9.72 19.68
N ILE A 132 -3.71 9.00 18.58
CA ILE A 132 -3.84 9.54 17.22
C ILE A 132 -4.95 8.79 16.50
N PRO A 133 -5.94 9.49 15.92
CA PRO A 133 -6.92 8.88 15.03
C PRO A 133 -6.24 8.17 13.86
N ILE A 134 -6.37 6.84 13.82
CA ILE A 134 -5.95 6.02 12.67
C ILE A 134 -7.17 5.67 11.82
N HIS A 135 -7.16 6.04 10.56
CA HIS A 135 -8.18 5.68 9.58
C HIS A 135 -7.59 4.66 8.61
N ILE A 136 -8.37 3.63 8.26
CA ILE A 136 -7.93 2.58 7.34
C ILE A 136 -8.89 2.51 6.16
N ILE A 137 -8.34 2.47 4.96
CA ILE A 137 -9.06 2.37 3.70
C ILE A 137 -8.60 1.09 3.00
N TYR A 138 -9.54 0.22 2.65
CA TYR A 138 -9.31 -0.98 1.84
C TYR A 138 -10.07 -0.88 0.51
N GLY A 139 -9.63 -1.59 -0.51
CA GLY A 139 -10.45 -2.04 -1.63
C GLY A 139 -11.35 -3.21 -1.19
N LYS A 140 -12.50 -3.33 -1.85
CA LYS A 140 -13.49 -4.38 -1.56
C LYS A 140 -13.31 -5.63 -2.42
N LYS A 141 -12.78 -5.48 -3.64
CA LYS A 141 -12.59 -6.61 -4.56
C LYS A 141 -11.57 -7.59 -3.97
N ASP A 142 -11.81 -8.88 -4.19
CA ASP A 142 -10.93 -9.95 -3.70
C ASP A 142 -9.46 -9.63 -3.96
N SER A 143 -8.71 -9.57 -2.87
CA SER A 143 -7.34 -9.10 -2.82
C SER A 143 -6.39 -10.29 -2.65
N LEU A 144 -5.15 -10.14 -3.13
CA LEU A 144 -4.05 -11.05 -2.78
C LEU A 144 -3.72 -11.00 -1.28
N VAL A 145 -4.14 -9.94 -0.58
CA VAL A 145 -4.07 -9.84 0.88
C VAL A 145 -5.34 -10.42 1.47
N PRO A 146 -5.25 -11.51 2.24
CA PRO A 146 -6.41 -12.16 2.82
C PRO A 146 -7.14 -11.29 3.84
N GLN A 147 -8.45 -11.44 3.92
CA GLN A 147 -9.32 -10.70 4.83
C GLN A 147 -8.87 -10.79 6.30
N TYR A 148 -8.40 -11.96 6.74
CA TYR A 148 -7.88 -12.14 8.11
C TYR A 148 -6.70 -11.20 8.44
N SER A 149 -5.93 -10.80 7.43
CA SER A 149 -4.81 -9.87 7.62
C SER A 149 -5.37 -8.49 7.95
N GLN A 150 -6.35 -8.04 7.16
CA GLN A 150 -7.02 -6.76 7.35
C GLN A 150 -7.76 -6.70 8.70
N ASP A 151 -8.52 -7.75 9.04
CA ASP A 151 -9.29 -7.81 10.28
C ASP A 151 -8.40 -7.69 11.52
N SER A 152 -7.17 -8.22 11.44
CA SER A 152 -6.20 -8.16 12.53
C SER A 152 -5.77 -6.73 12.89
N LEU A 153 -5.91 -5.76 11.99
CA LEU A 153 -5.60 -4.34 12.24
C LEU A 153 -6.69 -3.62 13.02
N SER A 154 -7.90 -4.20 13.09
CA SER A 154 -9.06 -3.66 13.79
C SER A 154 -9.55 -4.55 14.95
N ASP A 155 -8.70 -5.48 15.39
CA ASP A 155 -9.01 -6.37 16.51
C ASP A 155 -9.04 -5.61 17.84
N LEU A 156 -10.25 -5.29 18.29
CA LEU A 156 -10.51 -4.56 19.53
C LEU A 156 -9.98 -5.29 20.77
N SER A 157 -9.88 -6.62 20.74
CA SER A 157 -9.35 -7.41 21.86
C SER A 157 -7.86 -7.18 22.09
N LYS A 158 -7.15 -6.69 21.07
CA LYS A 158 -5.74 -6.31 21.09
C LYS A 158 -5.53 -4.80 21.24
N GLY A 159 -6.54 -4.07 21.69
CA GLY A 159 -6.46 -2.62 21.86
C GLY A 159 -6.41 -1.81 20.56
N ARG A 160 -6.53 -2.45 19.38
CA ARG A 160 -6.47 -1.78 18.07
C ARG A 160 -7.82 -1.18 17.73
N LYS A 161 -7.94 0.13 17.91
CA LYS A 161 -9.18 0.90 17.80
C LYS A 161 -9.04 1.99 16.73
N PRO A 162 -8.98 1.64 15.44
CA PRO A 162 -8.96 2.65 14.38
C PRO A 162 -10.20 3.55 14.48
N ALA A 163 -10.01 4.84 14.23
CA ALA A 163 -11.07 5.85 14.22
C ALA A 163 -12.11 5.58 13.12
N SER A 164 -11.69 4.98 11.99
CA SER A 164 -12.60 4.40 11.00
C SER A 164 -11.92 3.33 10.16
N VAL A 165 -12.72 2.38 9.68
CA VAL A 165 -12.35 1.44 8.61
C VAL A 165 -13.35 1.61 7.47
N SER A 166 -12.87 1.79 6.25
CA SER A 166 -13.71 1.98 5.05
C SER A 166 -13.28 1.04 3.92
N ARG A 167 -14.20 0.74 3.01
CA ARG A 167 -13.98 -0.17 1.88
C ARG A 167 -14.48 0.45 0.57
N ILE A 168 -13.61 0.59 -0.41
CA ILE A 168 -13.91 1.13 -1.74
C ILE A 168 -14.35 -0.02 -2.66
N SER A 169 -15.61 0.02 -3.09
CA SER A 169 -16.21 -1.06 -3.89
C SER A 169 -15.59 -1.24 -5.28
N SER A 170 -15.00 -0.18 -5.84
CA SER A 170 -14.49 -0.15 -7.21
C SER A 170 -13.07 -0.71 -7.38
N GLY A 171 -12.31 -0.92 -6.31
CA GLY A 171 -10.93 -1.44 -6.36
C GLY A 171 -10.67 -2.62 -5.44
N GLY A 172 -9.53 -3.28 -5.65
CA GLY A 172 -8.95 -4.34 -4.83
C GLY A 172 -7.71 -3.86 -4.08
N HIS A 173 -6.69 -4.71 -3.95
CA HIS A 173 -5.48 -4.39 -3.17
C HIS A 173 -4.74 -3.14 -3.66
N LEU A 174 -4.78 -2.88 -4.97
CA LEU A 174 -4.06 -1.78 -5.59
C LEU A 174 -4.99 -0.58 -5.80
N VAL A 175 -5.94 -0.35 -4.89
CA VAL A 175 -7.00 0.66 -5.06
C VAL A 175 -6.47 2.07 -5.33
N VAL A 176 -5.29 2.42 -4.82
CA VAL A 176 -4.61 3.70 -5.13
C VAL A 176 -4.28 3.81 -6.62
N GLN A 177 -3.89 2.70 -7.24
CA GLN A 177 -3.57 2.63 -8.66
C GLN A 177 -4.81 2.34 -9.53
N GLU A 178 -5.79 1.61 -9.01
CA GLU A 178 -6.99 1.16 -9.75
C GLU A 178 -8.10 2.22 -9.78
N ASP A 179 -8.33 2.94 -8.69
CA ASP A 179 -9.35 3.99 -8.58
C ASP A 179 -8.87 5.14 -7.68
N PRO A 180 -7.92 5.96 -8.16
CA PRO A 180 -7.36 7.06 -7.39
C PRO A 180 -8.42 8.11 -7.00
N ASP A 181 -9.48 8.28 -7.80
CA ASP A 181 -10.54 9.25 -7.52
C ASP A 181 -11.39 8.81 -6.33
N ALA A 182 -11.75 7.52 -6.25
CA ALA A 182 -12.46 6.99 -5.08
C ALA A 182 -11.61 7.04 -3.81
N VAL A 183 -10.30 6.78 -3.89
CA VAL A 183 -9.38 6.94 -2.75
C VAL A 183 -9.34 8.40 -2.31
N SER A 184 -9.19 9.33 -3.25
CA SER A 184 -9.17 10.77 -2.97
C SER A 184 -10.46 11.22 -2.29
N ALA A 185 -11.63 10.79 -2.78
CA ALA A 185 -12.91 11.10 -2.18
C ALA A 185 -13.03 10.56 -0.75
N GLN A 186 -12.53 9.35 -0.47
CA GLN A 186 -12.53 8.80 0.90
C GLN A 186 -11.58 9.56 1.83
N ILE A 187 -10.39 9.96 1.35
CA ILE A 187 -9.46 10.79 2.12
C ILE A 187 -10.12 12.13 2.46
N LEU A 188 -10.73 12.80 1.47
CA LEU A 188 -11.42 14.08 1.69
C LEU A 188 -12.58 13.93 2.69
N ASN A 189 -13.33 12.83 2.61
CA ASN A 189 -14.38 12.53 3.57
C ASN A 189 -13.85 12.30 4.99
N ILE A 190 -12.63 11.78 5.16
CA ILE A 190 -12.00 11.63 6.47
C ILE A 190 -11.56 13.00 6.99
N LEU A 191 -10.88 13.79 6.16
CA LEU A 191 -10.36 15.12 6.54
C LEU A 191 -11.46 16.13 6.87
N ASN A 192 -12.61 16.05 6.19
CA ASN A 192 -13.74 16.94 6.41
C ASN A 192 -14.64 16.53 7.58
N ARG A 193 -14.38 15.40 8.25
CA ARG A 193 -15.15 15.03 9.45
C ARG A 193 -14.81 16.03 10.56
N PRO A 194 -15.82 16.61 11.23
CA PRO A 194 -15.55 17.35 12.46
C PRO A 194 -14.84 16.41 13.43
N ASN A 195 -13.72 16.86 14.01
CA ASN A 195 -13.11 16.11 15.12
C ASN A 195 -14.17 15.87 16.20
N ARG A 196 -14.06 14.76 16.93
CA ARG A 196 -15.02 14.41 18.00
C ARG A 196 -15.21 15.53 19.05
N ASP A 197 -14.30 16.50 19.08
CA ASP A 197 -14.32 17.69 19.95
C ASP A 197 -14.89 18.96 19.29
N GLY A 198 -15.51 18.86 18.10
CA GLY A 198 -16.21 19.98 17.45
C GLY A 198 -15.31 21.05 16.81
N VAL A 199 -13.99 20.87 16.84
CA VAL A 199 -13.05 21.77 16.15
C VAL A 199 -12.87 21.29 14.71
N ILE A 200 -13.39 22.07 13.76
CA ILE A 200 -13.13 21.90 12.34
C ILE A 200 -11.66 22.27 12.08
N PRO A 201 -10.84 21.40 11.45
CA PRO A 201 -9.50 21.77 11.02
C PRO A 201 -9.62 22.95 10.04
N ARG A 202 -9.00 24.08 10.36
CA ARG A 202 -8.89 25.18 9.40
C ARG A 202 -7.83 24.78 8.38
N LEU A 203 -8.28 24.48 7.16
CA LEU A 203 -7.43 24.45 5.97
C LEU A 203 -6.86 25.85 5.69
#